data_AF-A0A034VXS6-F1
#
_entry.id   AF-A0A034VXS6-F1
#
_cell.length_a   1.000
_cell.length_b   1.000
_cell.length_c   1.000
_cell.angle_alpha   90.00
_cell.angle_beta   90.00
_cell.angle_gamma   90.00
#
_symmetry.space_group_name_H-M   'P 1'
#
loop_
_entity.id
_entity.type
_entity.pdbx_description
1 polymer ?
#
loop_
_entity_poly.entity_id
_entity_poly.type
_entity_poly.pdbx_seq_one_letter_code
_entity_poly.pdbx_strand_id
1 'polypeptide(L)'
;MLRTTAHSTKTTRRHPLALCNSVFALSIVLLLHTHNCHADGMQHLADSGGGVGMGGMGPHSMDVSPAPGYGLPAIPKDPNSRCEEITIPMCRGIGYNMTSFPNEMNHETQDEAGLEVHQFWPLVEIKCSPDLKFFLCSMYTPICLEDYHKPLPVCRSVCERARAGCAPIMQQYSFQWPERMACEHLPLHGDPENLCMEQPSYTESGSGGSGRGGHVCGRLGG
;
A
#
# COMPACT_ATOMS: atom_id res chain seq x y z
N MET A 1 42.41 62.39 -5.34
CA MET A 1 41.84 61.21 -4.65
C MET A 1 40.44 60.94 -5.22
N LEU A 2 40.33 60.14 -6.28
CA LEU A 2 39.02 59.73 -6.83
C LEU A 2 38.65 58.38 -6.20
N ARG A 3 37.55 58.35 -5.43
CA ARG A 3 36.96 57.12 -4.91
C ARG A 3 36.07 56.51 -6.00
N THR A 4 36.46 55.35 -6.52
CA THR A 4 35.63 54.50 -7.37
C THR A 4 34.66 53.71 -6.50
N THR A 5 33.36 53.97 -6.65
CA THR A 5 32.30 53.14 -6.06
C THR A 5 31.99 51.97 -6.99
N ALA A 6 32.34 50.76 -6.58
CA ALA A 6 32.01 49.53 -7.30
C ALA A 6 30.54 49.15 -7.04
N HIS A 7 29.72 49.13 -8.11
CA HIS A 7 28.39 48.54 -8.09
C HIS A 7 28.51 47.01 -8.13
N SER A 8 28.06 46.32 -7.08
CA SER A 8 27.93 44.87 -7.04
C SER A 8 26.58 44.47 -7.66
N THR A 9 26.59 43.91 -8.87
CA THR A 9 25.42 43.30 -9.50
C THR A 9 25.17 41.93 -8.87
N LYS A 10 24.11 41.80 -8.07
CA LYS A 10 23.68 40.53 -7.47
C LYS A 10 22.91 39.71 -8.50
N THR A 11 23.60 38.84 -9.22
CA THR A 11 22.99 37.86 -10.13
C THR A 11 22.17 36.84 -9.32
N THR A 12 20.85 37.00 -9.33
CA THR A 12 19.92 36.01 -8.76
C THR A 12 19.90 34.78 -9.68
N ARG A 13 20.65 33.73 -9.34
CA ARG A 13 20.47 32.42 -9.98
C ARG A 13 19.13 31.84 -9.51
N ARG A 14 18.13 31.84 -10.40
CA ARG A 14 16.93 31.02 -10.26
C ARG A 14 17.34 29.56 -10.54
N HIS A 15 17.31 28.72 -9.51
CA HIS A 15 17.40 27.26 -9.68
C HIS A 15 16.07 26.74 -10.27
N PRO A 16 16.08 25.98 -11.39
CA PRO A 16 14.87 25.33 -11.87
C PRO A 16 14.58 24.09 -11.02
N LEU A 17 13.48 24.13 -10.26
CA LEU A 17 12.88 22.99 -9.54
C LEU A 17 12.26 21.93 -10.49
N ALA A 18 12.68 21.86 -11.75
CA ALA A 18 12.05 21.04 -12.78
C ALA A 18 12.82 19.75 -13.13
N LEU A 19 13.93 19.45 -12.46
CA LEU A 19 14.76 18.28 -12.78
C LEU A 19 14.70 17.15 -11.74
N CYS A 20 13.95 17.28 -10.65
CA CYS A 20 13.90 16.23 -9.62
C CYS A 20 13.01 15.04 -10.01
N ASN A 21 11.93 15.25 -10.79
CA ASN A 21 11.00 14.18 -11.14
C ASN A 21 11.51 13.24 -12.25
N SER A 22 12.48 13.65 -13.06
CA SER A 22 12.97 12.81 -14.17
C SER A 22 14.00 11.78 -13.72
N VAL A 23 14.72 12.03 -12.62
CA VAL A 23 15.81 11.14 -12.17
C VAL A 23 15.25 9.93 -11.42
N PHE A 24 14.17 10.10 -10.64
CA PHE A 24 13.51 8.99 -9.93
C PHE A 24 12.78 8.02 -10.87
N ALA A 25 12.16 8.50 -11.95
CA ALA A 25 11.53 7.63 -12.95
C ALA A 25 12.55 6.79 -13.72
N LEU A 26 13.73 7.35 -14.00
CA LEU A 26 14.84 6.62 -14.65
C LEU A 26 15.46 5.55 -13.74
N SER A 27 15.46 5.74 -12.41
CA SER A 27 15.95 4.73 -11.47
C SER A 27 15.06 3.48 -11.38
N ILE A 28 13.73 3.64 -11.49
CA ILE A 28 12.80 2.49 -11.47
C ILE A 28 12.89 1.70 -12.79
N VAL A 29 13.08 2.38 -13.93
CA VAL A 29 13.30 1.71 -15.22
C VAL A 29 14.66 1.01 -15.27
N LEU A 30 15.71 1.56 -14.65
CA LEU A 30 17.01 0.87 -14.56
C LEU A 30 16.96 -0.39 -13.68
N LEU A 31 16.23 -0.36 -12.57
CA LEU A 31 16.11 -1.52 -11.67
C LEU A 31 15.31 -2.69 -12.30
N LEU A 32 14.40 -2.42 -13.24
CA LEU A 32 13.69 -3.47 -13.96
C LEU A 32 14.50 -4.07 -15.14
N HIS A 33 15.53 -3.39 -15.63
CA HIS A 33 16.38 -3.91 -16.73
C HIS A 33 17.62 -4.69 -16.25
N THR A 34 18.06 -4.54 -15.00
CA THR A 34 19.25 -5.26 -14.48
C THR A 34 19.00 -6.71 -14.07
N HIS A 35 17.74 -7.15 -14.03
CA HIS A 35 17.38 -8.54 -13.69
C HIS A 35 17.43 -9.53 -14.87
N ASN A 36 17.91 -9.12 -16.06
CA ASN A 36 17.95 -9.99 -17.25
C ASN A 36 19.35 -10.34 -17.78
N CYS A 37 20.41 -10.12 -16.99
CA CYS A 37 21.78 -10.46 -17.39
C CYS A 37 22.49 -11.36 -16.36
N HIS A 38 22.09 -12.63 -16.23
CA HIS A 38 23.00 -13.67 -15.77
C HIS A 38 22.58 -15.08 -16.18
N ALA A 39 22.87 -15.46 -17.42
CA ALA A 39 23.15 -16.85 -17.80
C ALA A 39 23.66 -16.91 -19.25
N ASP A 40 24.98 -16.86 -19.43
CA ASP A 40 25.65 -17.67 -20.47
C ASP A 40 27.18 -17.65 -20.30
N GLY A 41 27.76 -18.84 -20.17
CA GLY A 41 29.14 -19.15 -20.59
C GLY A 41 30.25 -19.21 -19.53
N MET A 42 30.57 -20.41 -19.03
CA MET A 42 31.96 -20.88 -18.96
C MET A 42 31.99 -22.43 -18.86
N GLN A 43 32.61 -23.06 -19.86
CA GLN A 43 32.68 -24.50 -20.09
C GLN A 43 34.01 -25.09 -19.55
N HIS A 44 33.90 -26.28 -18.94
CA HIS A 44 34.90 -27.36 -18.76
C HIS A 44 36.22 -27.11 -18.00
N LEU A 45 36.50 -28.01 -17.04
CA LEU A 45 37.43 -29.15 -17.23
C LEU A 45 37.17 -30.25 -16.17
N ALA A 46 37.35 -31.51 -16.58
CA ALA A 46 37.32 -32.76 -15.79
C ALA A 46 38.57 -32.84 -14.85
N ASP A 47 38.74 -33.72 -13.85
CA ASP A 47 38.45 -35.16 -13.74
C ASP A 47 38.74 -35.69 -12.30
N SER A 48 38.09 -36.81 -11.96
CA SER A 48 38.45 -37.92 -11.06
C SER A 48 38.77 -37.75 -9.56
N GLY A 49 38.00 -38.50 -8.74
CA GLY A 49 38.37 -38.94 -7.39
C GLY A 49 37.22 -39.65 -6.66
N GLY A 50 37.29 -40.98 -6.51
CA GLY A 50 36.30 -41.80 -5.82
C GLY A 50 36.35 -41.71 -4.28
N GLY A 51 35.24 -42.06 -3.63
CA GLY A 51 35.14 -42.15 -2.17
C GLY A 51 33.76 -42.58 -1.66
N VAL A 52 33.68 -43.85 -1.26
CA VAL A 52 32.87 -44.55 -0.25
C VAL A 52 31.70 -43.80 0.45
N GLY A 53 30.57 -44.50 0.57
CA GLY A 53 29.26 -43.95 0.93
C GLY A 53 28.91 -43.81 2.42
N MET A 54 27.67 -43.34 2.66
CA MET A 54 26.92 -43.46 3.91
C MET A 54 25.42 -43.22 3.68
N GLY A 55 24.58 -44.08 4.29
CA GLY A 55 23.29 -43.72 4.89
C GLY A 55 22.11 -43.37 3.99
N GLY A 56 21.27 -44.36 3.69
CA GLY A 56 19.88 -44.11 3.29
C GLY A 56 19.02 -43.74 4.50
N MET A 57 18.52 -42.51 4.55
CA MET A 57 17.37 -42.14 5.38
C MET A 57 16.09 -42.35 4.56
N GLY A 58 15.16 -43.12 5.11
CA GLY A 58 13.86 -43.39 4.48
C GLY A 58 12.96 -42.16 4.38
N PRO A 59 11.83 -42.27 3.65
CA PRO A 59 10.88 -41.18 3.51
C PRO A 59 10.07 -41.06 4.80
N HIS A 60 10.31 -40.00 5.57
CA HIS A 60 9.32 -39.52 6.52
C HIS A 60 8.25 -38.79 5.72
N SER A 61 7.09 -39.42 5.58
CA SER A 61 5.84 -38.78 5.19
C SER A 61 5.62 -37.56 6.10
N MET A 62 5.71 -36.36 5.53
CA MET A 62 5.14 -35.18 6.16
C MET A 62 3.68 -35.17 5.74
N ASP A 63 2.81 -35.67 6.62
CA ASP A 63 1.37 -35.47 6.52
C ASP A 63 1.09 -33.96 6.46
N VAL A 64 0.87 -33.44 5.25
CA VAL A 64 0.28 -32.12 5.04
C VAL A 64 -1.17 -32.22 5.48
N SER A 65 -1.40 -31.94 6.76
CA SER A 65 -2.74 -31.66 7.26
C SER A 65 -3.26 -30.38 6.60
N PRO A 66 -4.51 -30.34 6.12
CA PRO A 66 -5.08 -29.14 5.53
C PRO A 66 -5.25 -28.07 6.61
N ALA A 67 -4.62 -26.91 6.42
CA ALA A 67 -4.83 -25.76 7.29
C ALA A 67 -6.29 -25.28 7.15
N PRO A 68 -7.01 -25.03 8.26
CA PRO A 68 -8.28 -24.32 8.22
C PRO A 68 -8.04 -22.86 7.81
N GLY A 69 -9.00 -22.31 7.06
CA GLY A 69 -8.93 -21.02 6.37
C GLY A 69 -8.31 -19.88 7.16
N TYR A 70 -7.38 -19.20 6.49
CA TYR A 70 -6.61 -18.06 6.99
C TYR A 70 -7.54 -16.85 7.20
N GLY A 71 -8.01 -16.67 8.43
CA GLY A 71 -8.04 -15.34 9.00
C GLY A 71 -6.63 -15.09 9.54
N LEU A 72 -5.90 -14.13 8.99
CA LEU A 72 -4.63 -13.71 9.57
C LEU A 72 -4.90 -13.36 11.05
N PRO A 73 -4.15 -13.94 12.01
CA PRO A 73 -4.29 -13.56 13.40
C PRO A 73 -3.90 -12.08 13.50
N ALA A 74 -4.86 -11.24 13.88
CA ALA A 74 -4.59 -9.85 14.22
C ALA A 74 -3.44 -9.85 15.24
N ILE A 75 -2.34 -9.15 14.92
CA ILE A 75 -1.22 -9.04 15.86
C ILE A 75 -1.78 -8.40 17.13
N PRO A 76 -1.70 -9.06 18.30
CA PRO A 76 -2.16 -8.44 19.53
C PRO A 76 -1.42 -7.12 19.71
N LYS A 77 -2.16 -6.00 19.64
CA LYS A 77 -1.58 -4.68 19.93
C LYS A 77 -0.94 -4.77 21.30
N ASP A 78 0.38 -4.53 21.37
CA ASP A 78 1.08 -4.48 22.65
C ASP A 78 0.36 -3.42 23.51
N PRO A 79 -0.13 -3.74 24.72
CA PRO A 79 -0.77 -2.77 25.60
C PRO A 79 0.15 -1.59 25.96
N ASN A 80 1.46 -1.72 25.70
CA ASN A 80 2.46 -0.68 25.86
C ASN A 80 2.81 0.07 24.56
N SER A 81 2.26 -0.34 23.40
CA SER A 81 2.41 0.39 22.14
C SER A 81 1.70 1.74 22.26
N ARG A 82 2.50 2.81 22.29
CA ARG A 82 1.98 4.17 22.36
C ARG A 82 1.68 4.65 20.95
N CYS A 83 0.61 5.43 20.81
CA CYS A 83 0.36 6.11 19.57
C CYS A 83 1.50 7.10 19.27
N GLU A 84 1.93 7.14 18.02
CA GLU A 84 2.93 8.08 17.51
C GLU A 84 2.39 8.86 16.31
N GLU A 85 2.93 10.05 16.06
CA GLU A 85 2.50 10.90 14.96
C GLU A 85 2.93 10.31 13.61
N ILE A 86 2.07 10.42 12.59
CA ILE A 86 2.38 9.99 11.23
C ILE A 86 3.46 10.89 10.62
N THR A 87 4.63 10.30 10.38
CA THR A 87 5.78 10.96 9.76
C THR A 87 5.86 10.72 8.26
N ILE A 88 5.24 9.64 7.76
CA ILE A 88 5.23 9.28 6.33
C ILE A 88 4.54 10.39 5.53
N PRO A 89 5.25 11.12 4.64
CA PRO A 89 4.69 12.32 3.98
C PRO A 89 3.41 12.04 3.20
N MET A 90 3.32 10.89 2.52
CA MET A 90 2.14 10.54 1.73
C MET A 90 0.92 10.18 2.58
N CYS A 91 1.09 9.87 3.87
CA CYS A 91 0.01 9.48 4.76
C CYS A 91 -0.45 10.59 5.70
N ARG A 92 0.05 11.82 5.50
CA ARG A 92 -0.46 12.99 6.21
C ARG A 92 -1.76 13.51 5.59
N GLY A 93 -2.62 14.05 6.45
CA GLY A 93 -3.87 14.71 6.05
C GLY A 93 -4.91 13.76 5.45
N ILE A 94 -4.96 12.52 5.94
CA ILE A 94 -5.89 11.47 5.49
C ILE A 94 -7.14 11.34 6.35
N GLY A 95 -7.23 12.11 7.45
CA GLY A 95 -8.37 12.09 8.39
C GLY A 95 -7.99 11.75 9.83
N TYR A 96 -6.79 11.17 10.03
CA TYR A 96 -6.18 10.97 11.35
C TYR A 96 -4.65 11.19 11.25
N ASN A 97 -4.02 11.44 12.38
CA ASN A 97 -2.60 11.80 12.47
C ASN A 97 -1.77 10.88 13.38
N MET A 98 -2.41 9.91 14.04
CA MET A 98 -1.76 9.01 15.01
C MET A 98 -1.81 7.57 14.53
N THR A 99 -0.68 6.86 14.64
CA THR A 99 -0.49 5.45 14.25
C THR A 99 0.20 4.68 15.36
N SER A 100 0.23 3.35 15.25
CA SER A 100 1.01 2.47 16.14
C SER A 100 1.64 1.36 15.31
N PHE A 101 2.82 0.89 15.73
CA PHE A 101 3.54 -0.22 15.12
C PHE A 101 3.74 -1.37 16.13
N PRO A 102 3.85 -2.63 15.67
CA PRO A 102 3.90 -3.06 14.26
C PRO A 102 2.56 -2.96 13.54
N ASN A 103 2.59 -2.83 12.21
CA ASN A 103 1.37 -2.91 11.38
C ASN A 103 1.09 -4.34 10.90
N GLU A 104 -0.09 -4.57 10.31
CA GLU A 104 -0.54 -5.89 9.80
C GLU A 104 0.36 -6.46 8.67
N MET A 105 1.26 -5.63 8.14
CA MET A 105 2.23 -6.02 7.10
C MET A 105 3.60 -6.38 7.69
N ASN A 106 3.69 -6.48 9.03
CA ASN A 106 4.90 -6.78 9.81
C ASN A 106 6.03 -5.75 9.66
N HIS A 107 5.70 -4.50 9.35
CA HIS A 107 6.67 -3.42 9.52
C HIS A 107 6.75 -3.07 11.00
N GLU A 108 7.96 -2.89 11.52
CA GLU A 108 8.18 -2.48 12.92
C GLU A 108 8.25 -0.96 13.06
N THR A 109 8.49 -0.24 11.97
CA THR A 109 8.65 1.22 11.98
C THR A 109 7.95 1.90 10.80
N GLN A 110 7.67 3.20 10.97
CA GLN A 110 7.17 4.05 9.89
C GLN A 110 8.13 4.18 8.71
N ASP A 111 9.45 4.11 8.93
CA ASP A 111 10.44 4.20 7.86
C ASP A 111 10.34 2.98 6.93
N GLU A 112 10.22 1.77 7.50
CA GLU A 112 10.02 0.54 6.74
C GLU A 112 8.70 0.56 5.95
N ALA A 113 7.59 0.88 6.63
CA ALA A 113 6.29 1.01 5.97
C ALA A 113 6.30 2.10 4.90
N GLY A 114 7.02 3.20 5.15
CA GLY A 114 7.21 4.33 4.25
C GLY A 114 7.88 3.93 2.94
N LEU A 115 8.92 3.08 3.00
CA LEU A 115 9.60 2.57 1.82
C LEU A 115 8.69 1.69 0.95
N GLU A 116 7.82 0.87 1.55
CA GLU A 116 6.88 0.02 0.80
C GLU A 116 5.70 0.83 0.22
N VAL A 117 5.02 1.64 1.04
CA VAL A 117 3.83 2.39 0.60
C VAL A 117 4.15 3.41 -0.49
N HIS A 118 5.35 4.00 -0.48
CA HIS A 118 5.76 4.98 -1.47
C HIS A 118 5.90 4.38 -2.89
N GLN A 119 5.96 3.06 -3.04
CA GLN A 119 5.92 2.40 -4.35
C GLN A 119 4.58 2.63 -5.08
N PHE A 120 3.51 2.92 -4.34
CA PHE A 120 2.19 3.23 -4.89
C PHE A 120 2.00 4.71 -5.24
N TRP A 121 2.99 5.57 -4.98
CA TRP A 121 2.92 7.02 -5.25
C TRP A 121 2.47 7.36 -6.69
N PRO A 122 2.95 6.69 -7.76
CA PRO A 122 2.48 6.95 -9.11
C PRO A 122 0.96 6.77 -9.29
N LEU A 123 0.36 5.77 -8.64
CA LEU A 123 -1.09 5.53 -8.71
C LEU A 123 -1.87 6.61 -7.96
N VAL A 124 -1.33 7.07 -6.82
CA VAL A 124 -1.91 8.18 -6.04
C VAL A 124 -1.90 9.48 -6.85
N GLU A 125 -0.81 9.80 -7.56
CA GLU A 125 -0.69 11.00 -8.37
C GLU A 125 -1.56 10.98 -9.64
N ILE A 126 -1.74 9.81 -10.26
CA ILE A 126 -2.68 9.63 -11.39
C ILE A 126 -4.13 9.74 -10.93
N LYS A 127 -4.41 9.57 -9.62
CA LYS A 127 -5.74 9.68 -9.02
C LYS A 127 -6.76 8.72 -9.65
N CYS A 128 -6.33 7.47 -9.85
CA CYS A 128 -7.20 6.41 -10.36
C CYS A 128 -8.40 6.11 -9.45
N SER A 129 -8.30 6.42 -8.15
CA SER A 129 -9.42 6.41 -7.21
C SER A 129 -9.21 7.44 -6.10
N PRO A 130 -10.26 8.18 -5.67
CA PRO A 130 -10.16 9.10 -4.53
C PRO A 130 -9.92 8.38 -3.19
N ASP A 131 -10.25 7.09 -3.13
CA ASP A 131 -10.11 6.26 -1.93
C ASP A 131 -8.69 5.71 -1.77
N LEU A 132 -7.88 5.65 -2.83
CA LEU A 132 -6.61 4.91 -2.84
C LEU A 132 -5.66 5.38 -1.74
N LYS A 133 -5.46 6.70 -1.60
CA LYS A 133 -4.53 7.27 -0.60
C LYS A 133 -4.95 6.88 0.82
N PHE A 134 -6.24 7.01 1.11
CA PHE A 134 -6.81 6.67 2.42
C PHE A 134 -6.71 5.16 2.68
N PHE A 135 -7.05 4.34 1.69
CA PHE A 135 -6.92 2.88 1.76
C PHE A 135 -5.48 2.43 2.07
N LEU A 136 -4.51 2.87 1.28
CA LEU A 136 -3.10 2.51 1.48
C LEU A 136 -2.63 2.90 2.87
N CYS A 137 -2.86 4.13 3.28
CA CYS A 137 -2.39 4.60 4.58
C CYS A 137 -3.13 3.95 5.76
N SER A 138 -4.37 3.50 5.59
CA SER A 138 -5.07 2.71 6.62
C SER A 138 -4.43 1.33 6.84
N MET A 139 -3.76 0.78 5.82
CA MET A 139 -3.04 -0.50 5.90
C MET A 139 -1.60 -0.31 6.43
N TYR A 140 -0.89 0.72 5.95
CA TYR A 140 0.53 0.94 6.28
C TYR A 140 0.74 1.76 7.56
N THR A 141 -0.16 2.68 7.89
CA THR A 141 -0.16 3.52 9.10
C THR A 141 -1.51 3.41 9.79
N PRO A 142 -1.86 2.25 10.36
CA PRO A 142 -3.19 2.01 10.92
C PRO A 142 -3.51 3.01 12.04
N ILE A 143 -4.76 3.44 12.12
CA ILE A 143 -5.19 4.43 13.13
C ILE A 143 -4.90 3.93 14.56
N CYS A 144 -4.36 4.82 15.37
CA CYS A 144 -4.16 4.61 16.79
C CYS A 144 -4.99 5.61 17.59
N LEU A 145 -5.78 5.09 18.53
CA LEU A 145 -6.62 5.83 19.45
C LEU A 145 -6.25 5.37 20.87
N GLU A 146 -5.91 6.31 21.76
CA GLU A 146 -5.42 5.96 23.11
C GLU A 146 -6.43 5.13 23.91
N ASP A 147 -7.72 5.43 23.76
CA ASP A 147 -8.81 4.78 24.49
C ASP A 147 -9.46 3.59 23.72
N TYR A 148 -8.94 3.20 22.55
CA TYR A 148 -9.52 2.13 21.74
C TYR A 148 -8.45 1.12 21.28
N HIS A 149 -8.42 -0.03 21.96
CA HIS A 149 -7.39 -1.05 21.78
C HIS A 149 -7.72 -2.13 20.74
N LYS A 150 -8.95 -2.17 20.21
CA LYS A 150 -9.29 -3.11 19.14
C LYS A 150 -8.71 -2.62 17.80
N PRO A 151 -8.41 -3.52 16.85
CA PRO A 151 -8.12 -3.12 15.48
C PRO A 151 -9.30 -2.33 14.90
N LEU A 152 -8.99 -1.24 14.18
CA LEU A 152 -9.97 -0.46 13.44
C LEU A 152 -9.50 -0.36 11.99
N PRO A 153 -9.70 -1.42 11.18
CA PRO A 153 -9.26 -1.46 9.80
C PRO A 153 -10.14 -0.56 8.92
N VAL A 154 -9.72 -0.37 7.66
CA VAL A 154 -10.55 0.24 6.63
C VAL A 154 -11.69 -0.70 6.22
N CYS A 155 -12.88 -0.16 5.93
CA CYS A 155 -14.00 -0.97 5.47
C CYS A 155 -13.73 -1.56 4.08
N ARG A 156 -14.30 -2.75 3.81
CA ARG A 156 -14.20 -3.44 2.51
C ARG A 156 -14.63 -2.56 1.33
N SER A 157 -15.68 -1.76 1.50
CA SER A 157 -16.21 -0.83 0.51
C SER A 157 -15.14 0.15 -0.03
N VAL A 158 -14.29 0.68 0.85
CA VAL A 158 -13.19 1.59 0.47
C VAL A 158 -12.16 0.85 -0.38
N CYS A 159 -11.77 -0.36 0.04
CA CYS A 159 -10.83 -1.20 -0.71
C CYS A 159 -11.38 -1.52 -2.11
N GLU A 160 -12.64 -1.91 -2.21
CA GLU A 160 -13.27 -2.25 -3.49
C GLU A 160 -13.27 -1.05 -4.44
N ARG A 161 -13.57 0.17 -3.95
CA ARG A 161 -13.48 1.41 -4.76
C ARG A 161 -12.05 1.76 -5.16
N ALA A 162 -11.07 1.55 -4.29
CA ALA A 162 -9.66 1.75 -4.62
C ALA A 162 -9.19 0.74 -5.68
N ARG A 163 -9.50 -0.55 -5.49
CA ARG A 163 -9.18 -1.66 -6.40
C ARG A 163 -9.84 -1.47 -7.76
N ALA A 164 -11.13 -1.10 -7.80
CA ALA A 164 -11.87 -0.90 -9.05
C ALA A 164 -11.26 0.20 -9.93
N GLY A 165 -10.80 1.31 -9.32
CA GLY A 165 -10.15 2.39 -10.06
C GLY A 165 -8.73 2.09 -10.49
N CYS A 166 -7.94 1.40 -9.65
CA CYS A 166 -6.49 1.33 -9.80
C CYS A 166 -5.96 -0.02 -10.31
N ALA A 167 -6.65 -1.13 -10.04
CA ALA A 167 -6.22 -2.45 -10.49
C ALA A 167 -6.13 -2.58 -12.04
N PRO A 168 -7.03 -1.99 -12.86
CA PRO A 168 -6.89 -2.05 -14.31
C PRO A 168 -5.59 -1.40 -14.83
N ILE A 169 -5.15 -0.32 -14.19
CA ILE A 169 -3.89 0.37 -14.51
C ILE A 169 -2.71 -0.53 -14.16
N MET A 170 -2.73 -1.17 -12.99
CA MET A 170 -1.69 -2.12 -12.59
C MET A 170 -1.58 -3.27 -13.60
N GLN A 171 -2.72 -3.84 -14.00
CA GLN A 171 -2.79 -4.96 -14.94
C GLN A 171 -2.25 -4.60 -16.33
N GLN A 172 -2.43 -3.35 -16.79
CA GLN A 172 -1.86 -2.88 -18.05
C GLN A 172 -0.32 -2.99 -18.08
N TYR A 173 0.32 -2.90 -16.92
CA TYR A 173 1.76 -3.06 -16.75
C TYR A 173 2.15 -4.41 -16.14
N SER A 174 1.27 -5.42 -16.25
CA SER A 174 1.49 -6.78 -15.74
C SER A 174 1.65 -6.89 -14.21
N PHE A 175 1.21 -5.88 -13.46
CA PHE A 175 1.12 -5.95 -12.00
C PHE A 175 -0.29 -6.35 -11.56
N GLN A 176 -0.38 -7.21 -10.55
CA GLN A 176 -1.67 -7.60 -9.96
C GLN A 176 -1.95 -6.79 -8.70
N TRP A 177 -3.24 -6.67 -8.36
CA TRP A 177 -3.62 -6.15 -7.05
C TRP A 177 -3.06 -7.08 -5.96
N PRO A 178 -2.29 -6.58 -4.97
CA PRO A 178 -1.59 -7.45 -4.02
C PRO A 178 -2.55 -8.27 -3.16
N GLU A 179 -2.24 -9.56 -2.94
CA GLU A 179 -3.05 -10.46 -2.11
C GLU A 179 -3.17 -9.96 -0.66
N ARG A 180 -2.11 -9.34 -0.13
CA ARG A 180 -2.13 -8.70 1.20
C ARG A 180 -3.11 -7.51 1.28
N MET A 181 -3.57 -7.00 0.14
CA MET A 181 -4.57 -5.94 0.02
C MET A 181 -5.91 -6.47 -0.52
N ALA A 182 -6.12 -7.79 -0.55
CA ALA A 182 -7.39 -8.38 -0.96
C ALA A 182 -8.53 -7.87 -0.06
N CYS A 183 -9.57 -7.31 -0.68
CA CYS A 183 -10.66 -6.64 0.02
C CYS A 183 -11.51 -7.61 0.85
N GLU A 184 -11.48 -8.88 0.49
CA GLU A 184 -12.18 -9.99 1.12
C GLU A 184 -11.73 -10.19 2.58
N HIS A 185 -10.50 -9.78 2.92
CA HIS A 185 -9.97 -9.80 4.29
C HIS A 185 -10.50 -8.68 5.18
N LEU A 186 -11.18 -7.68 4.62
CA LEU A 186 -11.67 -6.52 5.37
C LEU A 186 -13.12 -6.70 5.80
N PRO A 187 -13.51 -6.12 6.96
CA PRO A 187 -14.88 -6.16 7.45
C PRO A 187 -15.84 -5.33 6.60
N LEU A 188 -17.12 -5.68 6.66
CA LEU A 188 -18.21 -4.92 6.04
C LEU A 188 -18.61 -3.76 6.93
N HIS A 189 -19.01 -2.64 6.32
CA HIS A 189 -19.55 -1.51 7.06
C HIS A 189 -20.88 -1.90 7.74
N GLY A 190 -21.02 -1.54 9.02
CA GLY A 190 -22.19 -1.87 9.83
C GLY A 190 -22.17 -3.28 10.46
N ASP A 191 -21.04 -3.99 10.39
CA ASP A 191 -20.83 -5.22 11.15
C ASP A 191 -20.86 -4.91 12.68
N PRO A 192 -21.72 -5.59 13.46
CA PRO A 192 -21.86 -5.34 14.91
C PRO A 192 -20.63 -5.74 15.72
N GLU A 193 -19.82 -6.67 15.24
CA GLU A 193 -18.64 -7.20 15.94
C GLU A 193 -17.34 -6.52 15.48
N ASN A 194 -17.29 -6.10 14.20
CA ASN A 194 -16.07 -5.55 13.57
C ASN A 194 -16.28 -4.13 13.03
N LEU A 195 -15.96 -3.13 13.84
CA LEU A 195 -15.95 -1.74 13.39
C LEU A 195 -14.86 -1.50 12.33
N CYS A 196 -15.14 -0.61 11.37
CA CYS A 196 -14.20 -0.23 10.32
C CYS A 196 -14.36 1.22 9.89
N MET A 197 -13.34 1.77 9.23
CA MET A 197 -13.32 3.15 8.77
C MET A 197 -13.82 3.30 7.33
N GLU A 198 -14.74 4.25 7.13
CA GLU A 198 -15.25 4.69 5.82
C GLU A 198 -14.70 6.09 5.50
N GLN A 199 -14.58 6.45 4.22
CA GLN A 199 -14.09 7.78 3.86
C GLN A 199 -15.22 8.83 4.03
N PRO A 200 -14.97 10.00 4.67
CA PRO A 200 -16.01 10.98 5.03
C PRO A 200 -16.87 11.51 3.88
N SER A 201 -16.38 11.47 2.63
CA SER A 201 -17.11 11.97 1.46
C SER A 201 -18.28 11.08 1.01
N TYR A 202 -18.43 9.87 1.56
CA TYR A 202 -19.48 8.92 1.15
C TYR A 202 -20.61 8.75 2.17
N THR A 203 -20.47 9.30 3.38
CA THR A 203 -21.49 9.15 4.43
C THR A 203 -22.71 10.06 4.24
N GLU A 204 -22.64 11.06 3.34
CA GLU A 204 -23.79 11.92 3.01
C GLU A 204 -24.73 11.34 1.94
N SER A 205 -24.37 10.25 1.25
CA SER A 205 -25.18 9.68 0.16
C SER A 205 -25.80 8.31 0.48
N GLY A 206 -25.56 7.74 1.67
CA GLY A 206 -25.92 6.35 2.00
C GLY A 206 -26.97 6.11 3.10
N SER A 207 -27.44 7.14 3.81
CA SER A 207 -28.52 7.00 4.81
C SER A 207 -29.80 7.71 4.37
N GLY A 208 -30.49 7.14 3.39
CA GLY A 208 -31.79 7.59 2.92
C GLY A 208 -32.67 6.41 2.51
N GLY A 209 -33.28 5.74 3.49
CA GLY A 209 -34.07 4.54 3.24
C GLY A 209 -35.27 4.35 4.18
N SER A 210 -36.30 5.19 4.07
CA SER A 210 -37.71 4.76 4.13
C SER A 210 -38.67 5.92 3.88
N GLY A 211 -39.18 6.00 2.65
CA GLY A 211 -40.27 6.88 2.27
C GLY A 211 -40.93 6.34 1.00
N ARG A 212 -42.00 5.57 1.19
CA ARG A 212 -42.85 5.04 0.11
C ARG A 212 -43.43 6.23 -0.68
N GLY A 213 -43.30 6.21 -2.00
CA GLY A 213 -43.94 7.18 -2.88
C GLY A 213 -43.81 6.75 -4.33
N GLY A 214 -44.78 5.98 -4.81
CA GLY A 214 -44.81 5.50 -6.19
C GLY A 214 -45.05 6.63 -7.19
N HIS A 215 -44.32 6.60 -8.30
CA HIS A 215 -44.71 7.26 -9.52
C HIS A 215 -44.74 6.24 -10.66
N VAL A 216 -45.95 6.01 -11.15
CA VAL A 216 -46.27 5.27 -12.37
C VAL A 216 -45.68 6.04 -13.55
N CYS A 217 -44.84 5.40 -14.35
CA CYS A 217 -44.41 5.93 -15.64
C CYS A 217 -45.51 5.64 -16.67
N GLY A 218 -46.20 6.69 -17.13
CA GLY A 218 -47.20 6.60 -18.20
C GLY A 218 -46.52 6.35 -19.55
N ARG A 219 -46.98 5.32 -20.26
CA ARG A 219 -46.64 5.06 -21.67
C ARG A 219 -47.32 6.08 -22.58
N LEU A 220 -46.53 6.65 -23.50
CA LEU A 220 -47.01 7.30 -24.72
C LEU A 220 -47.60 6.25 -25.69
N GLY A 221 -48.73 6.58 -26.32
CA GLY A 221 -49.22 5.87 -27.49
C GLY A 221 -50.63 6.30 -27.90
N GLY A 222 -50.78 6.79 -29.13
CA GLY A 222 -52.05 6.94 -29.86
C GLY A 222 -52.43 8.36 -30.20
#